data_AF-A0A397AXP5-F1
#
_entry.id   AF-A0A397AXP5-F1
#
_cell.length_a   1.000
_cell.length_b   1.000
_cell.length_c   1.000
_cell.angle_alpha   90.00
_cell.angle_beta   90.00
_cell.angle_gamma   90.00
#
_symmetry.space_group_name_H-M   'P 1'
#
loop_
_entity.id
_entity.type
_entity.pdbx_description
1 polymer ?
#
loop_
_entity_poly.entity_id
_entity_poly.type
_entity_poly.pdbx_seq_one_letter_code
_entity_poly.pdbx_strand_id
1 'polypeptide(L)'
;MLIQLVLGTDMAKHFEDVALFKANIMPQSLDERMEIKTLGDKKMLMKMIIHTSDVSNPAKTRMTMLRWTDRVVDEFFGQGDKEKTLGLVVSPFMDRTTLALKKMQLGFADFVVSPLFHVWSNISDQVQADGYSTLLDNREWWNQREDNFKHSQIKGVVKDLQQDANVASGLLSHKTSGGSSRGLSMVREGDGGTRAPVSQTDSDGGGSHKLELVVKETKETNKGGGEEGPTTATTP
;
A
#
# COMPACT_ATOMS: atom_id res chain seq x y z
N MET A 1 10.49 26.54 6.60
CA MET A 1 9.61 25.39 6.34
C MET A 1 10.19 24.47 5.27
N LEU A 2 10.55 24.95 4.08
CA LEU A 2 11.08 24.10 3.00
C LEU A 2 12.25 23.20 3.39
N ILE A 3 13.28 23.76 4.05
CA ILE A 3 14.47 23.00 4.50
C ILE A 3 14.05 21.81 5.38
N GLN A 4 13.09 22.00 6.29
CA GLN A 4 12.63 20.93 7.18
C GLN A 4 11.83 19.84 6.45
N LEU A 5 11.15 20.19 5.35
CA LEU A 5 10.44 19.21 4.53
C LEU A 5 11.42 18.35 3.74
N VAL A 6 12.48 18.94 3.19
CA VAL A 6 13.54 18.21 2.48
C VAL A 6 14.31 17.29 3.43
N LEU A 7 14.72 17.78 4.60
CA LEU A 7 15.33 16.92 5.62
C LEU A 7 14.37 15.83 6.13
N GLY A 8 13.07 16.06 5.97
CA GLY A 8 12.05 15.11 6.36
C GLY A 8 11.86 13.91 5.44
N THR A 9 12.52 13.89 4.26
CA THR A 9 12.52 12.73 3.36
C THR A 9 13.65 11.75 3.69
N ASP A 10 14.48 12.03 4.70
CA ASP A 10 15.55 11.15 5.12
C ASP A 10 15.01 9.83 5.71
N MET A 11 15.29 8.73 5.02
CA MET A 11 14.88 7.38 5.44
C MET A 11 15.47 6.96 6.79
N ALA A 12 16.58 7.55 7.25
CA ALA A 12 17.12 7.27 8.58
C ALA A 12 16.17 7.74 9.71
N LYS A 13 15.29 8.70 9.42
CA LYS A 13 14.31 9.25 10.37
C LYS A 13 12.92 8.65 10.24
N HIS A 14 12.69 7.82 9.21
CA HIS A 14 11.38 7.26 8.87
C HIS A 14 10.63 6.67 10.08
N PHE A 15 11.25 5.75 10.82
CA PHE A 15 10.57 5.05 11.93
C PHE A 15 10.24 5.98 13.11
N GLU A 16 11.17 6.88 13.44
CA GLU A 16 10.97 7.91 14.48
C GLU A 16 9.80 8.82 14.09
N ASP A 17 9.79 9.27 12.84
CA ASP A 17 8.75 10.17 12.33
C ASP A 17 7.38 9.51 12.22
N VAL A 18 7.29 8.26 11.77
CA VAL A 18 6.03 7.50 11.72
C VAL A 18 5.48 7.31 13.13
N ALA A 19 6.33 7.00 14.11
CA ALA A 19 5.91 6.83 15.50
C ALA A 19 5.36 8.15 16.08
N LEU A 20 6.06 9.27 15.85
CA LEU A 20 5.61 10.59 16.28
C LEU A 20 4.33 11.02 15.55
N PHE A 21 4.21 10.70 14.26
CA PHE A 21 3.01 10.99 13.49
C PHE A 21 1.80 10.23 14.03
N LYS A 22 1.97 8.94 14.30
CA LYS A 22 0.94 8.10 14.93
C LYS A 22 0.54 8.63 16.31
N ALA A 23 1.51 9.03 17.14
CA ALA A 23 1.22 9.50 18.49
C ALA A 23 0.49 10.86 18.53
N ASN A 24 0.85 11.77 17.63
CA ASN A 24 0.43 13.17 17.72
C ASN A 24 -0.72 13.54 16.79
N ILE A 25 -0.91 12.83 15.67
CA ILE A 25 -1.87 13.20 14.61
C ILE A 25 -2.97 12.15 14.41
N MET A 26 -2.69 10.87 14.66
CA MET A 26 -3.70 9.82 14.48
C MET A 26 -4.80 9.94 15.54
N PRO A 27 -6.09 9.95 15.14
CA PRO A 27 -7.21 9.89 16.08
C PRO A 27 -7.11 8.66 16.99
N GLN A 28 -7.50 8.81 18.26
CA GLN A 28 -7.45 7.70 19.23
C GLN A 28 -8.72 6.84 19.19
N SER A 29 -9.78 7.34 18.55
CA SER A 29 -11.04 6.62 18.34
C SER A 29 -11.58 6.86 16.94
N LEU A 30 -12.46 5.97 16.47
CA LEU A 30 -13.07 6.05 15.13
C LEU A 30 -14.04 7.23 14.97
N ASP A 31 -14.54 7.78 16.07
CA ASP A 31 -15.48 8.91 16.07
C ASP A 31 -14.75 10.28 16.09
N GLU A 32 -13.45 10.28 16.36
CA GLU A 32 -12.62 11.47 16.37
C GLU A 32 -12.04 11.77 14.99
N ARG A 33 -12.08 13.04 14.59
CA ARG A 33 -11.39 13.52 13.38
C ARG A 33 -10.00 14.03 13.74
N MET A 34 -9.10 14.00 12.76
CA MET A 34 -7.78 14.63 12.89
C MET A 34 -7.93 16.13 13.22
N GLU A 35 -7.31 16.56 14.32
CA GLU A 35 -7.27 17.96 14.74
C GLU A 35 -5.84 18.50 14.67
N ILE A 36 -5.65 19.64 14.00
CA ILE A 36 -4.36 20.33 13.93
C ILE A 36 -4.39 21.52 14.90
N LYS A 37 -3.77 21.36 16.07
CA LYS A 37 -3.89 22.32 17.18
C LYS A 37 -2.73 23.31 17.20
N THR A 38 -1.53 22.83 16.88
CA THR A 38 -0.31 23.63 16.98
C THR A 38 0.37 23.83 15.63
N LEU A 39 1.25 24.84 15.56
CA LEU A 39 2.15 24.99 14.43
C LEU A 39 3.09 23.76 14.28
N GLY A 40 3.40 23.06 15.37
CA GLY A 40 4.16 21.82 15.37
C GLY A 40 3.41 20.71 14.62
N ASP A 41 2.13 20.52 14.94
CA ASP A 41 1.26 19.51 14.31
C ASP A 41 1.15 19.76 12.80
N LYS A 42 0.95 21.04 12.43
CA LYS A 42 0.91 21.43 11.01
C LYS A 42 2.22 21.08 10.30
N LYS A 43 3.38 21.38 10.92
CA LYS A 43 4.69 21.06 10.34
C LYS A 43 4.92 19.56 10.22
N MET A 44 4.55 18.78 11.23
CA MET A 44 4.62 17.33 11.21
C MET A 44 3.75 16.77 10.09
N LEU A 45 2.50 17.20 9.98
CA LEU A 45 1.59 16.78 8.91
C LEU A 45 2.19 17.05 7.53
N MET A 46 2.67 18.27 7.28
CA MET A 46 3.28 18.61 5.98
C MET A 46 4.53 17.77 5.69
N LYS A 47 5.39 17.55 6.69
CA LYS A 47 6.55 16.67 6.58
C LYS A 47 6.12 15.27 6.17
N MET A 48 5.14 14.70 6.84
CA MET A 48 4.65 13.36 6.57
C MET A 48 3.97 13.23 5.22
N ILE A 49 3.25 14.24 4.74
CA ILE A 49 2.67 14.25 3.39
C ILE A 49 3.78 14.11 2.33
N ILE A 50 4.86 14.90 2.46
CA ILE A 50 5.98 14.86 1.53
C ILE A 50 6.71 13.52 1.62
N HIS A 51 7.02 13.04 2.83
CA HIS A 51 7.68 11.75 3.04
C HIS A 51 6.87 10.59 2.47
N THR A 52 5.57 10.54 2.75
CA THR A 52 4.67 9.53 2.21
C THR A 52 4.60 9.58 0.69
N SER A 53 4.61 10.78 0.11
CA SER A 53 4.64 10.94 -1.35
C SER A 53 5.90 10.33 -1.96
N ASP A 54 7.05 10.50 -1.31
CA ASP A 54 8.35 9.98 -1.74
C ASP A 54 8.39 8.44 -1.76
N VAL A 55 7.82 7.80 -0.72
CA VAL A 55 7.78 6.33 -0.61
C VAL A 55 6.49 5.70 -1.17
N SER A 56 5.64 6.47 -1.86
CA SER A 56 4.29 6.04 -2.26
C SER A 56 4.23 5.01 -3.39
N ASN A 57 5.35 4.68 -4.03
CA ASN A 57 5.37 3.86 -5.25
C ASN A 57 4.62 2.52 -5.11
N PRO A 58 4.75 1.75 -4.01
CA PRO A 58 4.01 0.49 -3.85
C PRO A 58 2.49 0.65 -3.74
N ALA A 59 2.00 1.84 -3.37
CA ALA A 59 0.59 2.17 -3.26
C ALA A 59 -0.02 2.76 -4.56
N LYS A 60 0.75 2.84 -5.65
CA LYS A 60 0.25 3.29 -6.96
C LYS A 60 -0.32 2.12 -7.76
N THR A 61 -1.02 2.42 -8.85
CA THR A 61 -1.50 1.39 -9.79
C THR A 61 -0.37 0.44 -10.17
N ARG A 62 -0.68 -0.85 -10.35
CA ARG A 62 0.31 -1.90 -10.58
C ARG A 62 1.32 -1.56 -11.67
N MET A 63 0.85 -1.03 -12.80
CA MET A 63 1.72 -0.59 -13.89
C MET A 63 2.71 0.51 -13.45
N THR A 64 2.24 1.47 -12.65
CA THR A 64 3.07 2.56 -12.13
C THR A 64 4.09 2.04 -11.12
N MET A 65 3.64 1.22 -10.18
CA MET A 65 4.49 0.56 -9.17
C MET A 65 5.62 -0.21 -9.85
N LEU A 66 5.32 -1.04 -10.86
CA LEU A 66 6.33 -1.79 -11.61
C LEU A 66 7.32 -0.92 -12.38
N ARG A 67 6.86 0.18 -13.00
CA ARG A 67 7.75 1.14 -13.68
C ARG A 67 8.72 1.81 -12.72
N TRP A 68 8.29 2.11 -11.49
CA TRP A 68 9.17 2.66 -10.47
C TRP A 68 10.12 1.60 -9.91
N THR A 69 9.65 0.37 -9.69
CA THR A 69 10.53 -0.76 -9.32
C THR A 69 11.62 -0.98 -10.36
N ASP A 70 11.30 -0.95 -11.66
CA ASP A 70 12.28 -1.08 -12.76
C ASP A 70 13.39 -0.02 -12.65
N ARG A 71 13.00 1.24 -12.46
CA ARG A 71 13.93 2.38 -12.38
C ARG A 71 14.82 2.36 -11.14
N VAL A 72 14.25 2.10 -9.96
CA VAL A 72 15.01 2.06 -8.70
C VAL A 72 16.00 0.91 -8.73
N VAL A 73 15.60 -0.25 -9.24
CA VAL A 73 16.50 -1.42 -9.35
C VAL A 73 17.60 -1.18 -10.38
N ASP A 74 17.30 -0.53 -11.51
CA ASP A 74 18.32 -0.11 -12.48
C ASP A 74 19.36 0.83 -11.86
N GLU A 75 18.92 1.80 -11.03
CA GLU A 75 19.80 2.71 -10.30
C GLU A 75 20.67 1.96 -9.28
N PHE A 76 20.07 1.06 -8.51
CA PHE A 76 20.75 0.20 -7.53
C PHE A 76 21.86 -0.63 -8.18
N PHE A 77 21.59 -1.22 -9.34
CA PHE A 77 22.60 -1.94 -10.08
C PHE A 77 23.72 -1.03 -10.61
N GLY A 78 23.37 0.19 -11.04
CA GLY A 78 24.36 1.19 -11.42
C GLY A 78 25.29 1.58 -10.27
N GLN A 79 24.78 1.65 -9.04
CA GLN A 79 25.60 1.86 -7.84
C GLN A 79 26.48 0.65 -7.55
N GLY A 80 25.91 -0.56 -7.54
CA GLY A 80 26.66 -1.78 -7.24
C GLY A 80 27.79 -2.05 -8.23
N ASP A 81 27.59 -1.76 -9.52
CA ASP A 81 28.65 -1.86 -10.52
C ASP A 81 29.79 -0.87 -10.24
N LYS A 82 29.46 0.38 -9.86
CA LYS A 82 30.47 1.39 -9.47
C LYS A 82 31.26 0.93 -8.24
N GLU A 83 30.57 0.42 -7.22
CA GLU A 83 31.21 -0.14 -6.02
C GLU A 83 32.21 -1.26 -6.38
N LYS A 84 31.81 -2.19 -7.28
CA LYS A 84 32.71 -3.23 -7.80
C LYS A 84 33.93 -2.64 -8.51
N THR A 85 33.74 -1.66 -9.39
CA THR A 85 34.86 -1.04 -10.13
C THR A 85 35.84 -0.31 -9.21
N LEU A 86 35.37 0.20 -8.08
CA LEU A 86 36.19 0.87 -7.07
C LEU A 86 36.81 -0.11 -6.06
N GLY A 87 36.55 -1.43 -6.18
CA GLY A 87 37.01 -2.43 -5.22
C GLY A 87 36.34 -2.34 -3.85
N LEU A 88 35.16 -1.73 -3.77
CA LEU A 88 34.37 -1.62 -2.54
C LEU A 88 33.48 -2.85 -2.35
N VAL A 89 33.09 -3.11 -1.10
CA VAL A 89 32.03 -4.09 -0.80
C VAL A 89 30.72 -3.56 -1.38
N VAL A 90 30.05 -4.40 -2.18
CA VAL A 90 28.78 -4.04 -2.81
C VAL A 90 27.69 -3.92 -1.77
N SER A 91 26.97 -2.81 -1.81
CA SER A 91 25.89 -2.50 -0.88
C SER A 91 24.74 -3.52 -1.02
N PRO A 92 23.97 -3.78 0.06
CA PRO A 92 22.80 -4.65 0.00
C PRO A 92 21.85 -4.26 -1.14
N PHE A 93 21.29 -5.27 -1.82
CA PHE A 93 20.38 -5.12 -2.97
C PHE A 93 21.00 -4.58 -4.27
N MET A 94 22.22 -4.06 -4.22
CA MET A 94 22.88 -3.42 -5.37
C MET A 94 23.55 -4.41 -6.33
N ASP A 95 23.65 -5.68 -5.95
CA ASP A 95 24.21 -6.72 -6.82
C ASP A 95 23.14 -7.40 -7.69
N ARG A 96 23.19 -7.12 -8.99
CA ARG A 96 22.33 -7.74 -10.02
C ARG A 96 22.39 -9.26 -10.09
N THR A 97 23.45 -9.89 -9.57
CA THR A 97 23.61 -11.36 -9.59
C THR A 97 22.91 -12.05 -8.44
N THR A 98 22.73 -11.37 -7.30
CA THR A 98 22.19 -11.94 -6.06
C THR A 98 20.86 -11.33 -5.63
N LEU A 99 20.38 -10.27 -6.29
CA LEU A 99 19.13 -9.61 -5.92
C LEU A 99 17.94 -10.58 -5.92
N ALA A 100 17.33 -10.73 -4.74
CA ALA A 100 16.03 -11.39 -4.55
C ALA A 100 14.90 -10.34 -4.64
N LEU A 101 14.50 -9.99 -5.86
CA LEU A 101 13.59 -8.88 -6.15
C LEU A 101 12.26 -8.97 -5.40
N LYS A 102 11.60 -10.14 -5.42
CA LYS A 102 10.35 -10.38 -4.69
C LYS A 102 10.50 -10.07 -3.20
N LYS A 103 11.53 -10.62 -2.56
CA LYS A 103 11.79 -10.44 -1.12
C LYS A 103 12.06 -8.97 -0.79
N MET A 104 12.82 -8.27 -1.63
CA MET A 104 13.09 -6.84 -1.47
C MET A 104 11.79 -6.01 -1.54
N GLN A 105 10.92 -6.28 -2.52
CA GLN A 105 9.65 -5.53 -2.67
C GLN A 105 8.67 -5.83 -1.53
N LEU A 106 8.54 -7.10 -1.11
CA LEU A 106 7.73 -7.47 0.05
C LEU A 106 8.26 -6.84 1.34
N GLY A 107 9.57 -6.89 1.57
CA GLY A 107 10.18 -6.27 2.75
C GLY A 107 9.95 -4.76 2.79
N PHE A 108 10.12 -4.07 1.65
CA PHE A 108 9.85 -2.63 1.60
C PHE A 108 8.36 -2.31 1.84
N ALA A 109 7.45 -3.08 1.24
CA ALA A 109 6.02 -2.91 1.48
C ALA A 109 5.63 -3.18 2.94
N ASP A 110 6.10 -4.27 3.53
CA ASP A 110 5.69 -4.73 4.86
C ASP A 110 6.30 -3.88 5.98
N PHE A 111 7.56 -3.46 5.85
CA PHE A 111 8.27 -2.76 6.93
C PHE A 111 8.30 -1.24 6.81
N VAL A 112 8.14 -0.68 5.60
CA VAL A 112 8.23 0.78 5.39
C VAL A 112 6.88 1.36 5.01
N VAL A 113 6.29 0.86 3.92
CA VAL A 113 5.14 1.54 3.31
C VAL A 113 3.83 1.22 4.01
N SER A 114 3.57 -0.04 4.36
CA SER A 114 2.32 -0.46 5.00
C SER A 114 2.09 0.17 6.37
N PRO A 115 3.08 0.24 7.29
CA PRO A 115 2.89 0.92 8.57
C PRO A 115 2.55 2.41 8.40
N LEU A 116 3.19 3.09 7.45
CA LEU A 116 2.94 4.49 7.16
C LEU A 116 1.55 4.71 6.55
N PHE A 117 1.17 3.92 5.54
CA PHE A 117 -0.14 4.03 4.90
C PHE A 117 -1.27 3.64 5.84
N HIS A 118 -1.05 2.70 6.77
CA HIS A 118 -2.03 2.37 7.79
C HIS A 118 -2.36 3.58 8.68
N VAL A 119 -1.36 4.38 9.09
CA VAL A 119 -1.64 5.61 9.86
C VAL A 119 -2.49 6.57 9.02
N TRP A 120 -2.14 6.77 7.74
CA TRP A 120 -2.92 7.64 6.85
C TRP A 120 -4.33 7.14 6.57
N SER A 121 -4.52 5.83 6.51
CA SER A 121 -5.81 5.22 6.21
C SER A 121 -6.80 5.38 7.35
N ASN A 122 -6.32 5.52 8.60
CA ASN A 122 -7.13 5.91 9.75
C ASN A 122 -7.45 7.43 9.79
N ILE A 123 -6.79 8.24 8.97
CA ILE A 123 -6.96 9.70 8.92
C ILE A 123 -7.84 10.13 7.73
N SER A 124 -7.80 9.38 6.62
CA SER A 124 -8.48 9.72 5.37
C SER A 124 -9.11 8.50 4.72
N ASP A 125 -10.43 8.52 4.60
CA ASP A 125 -11.22 7.49 3.90
C ASP A 125 -10.77 7.29 2.45
N GLN A 126 -10.33 8.36 1.78
CA GLN A 126 -9.80 8.26 0.42
C GLN A 126 -8.49 7.49 0.38
N VAL A 127 -7.60 7.70 1.37
CA VAL A 127 -6.35 6.93 1.46
C VAL A 127 -6.66 5.47 1.79
N GLN A 128 -7.64 5.20 2.65
CA GLN A 128 -8.10 3.84 2.95
C GLN A 128 -8.66 3.13 1.71
N ALA A 129 -9.58 3.77 0.99
CA ALA A 129 -10.27 3.18 -0.16
C ALA A 129 -9.35 2.95 -1.36
N ASP A 130 -8.45 3.91 -1.65
CA ASP A 130 -7.62 3.86 -2.85
C ASP A 130 -6.19 3.39 -2.53
N GLY A 131 -5.44 4.22 -1.81
CA GLY A 131 -3.99 4.06 -1.65
C GLY A 131 -3.61 2.81 -0.84
N TYR A 132 -4.24 2.62 0.32
CA TYR A 132 -3.94 1.50 1.20
C TYR A 132 -4.45 0.17 0.62
N SER A 133 -5.66 0.15 0.06
CA SER A 133 -6.16 -1.04 -0.66
C SER A 133 -5.23 -1.43 -1.81
N THR A 134 -4.82 -0.47 -2.65
CA THR A 134 -3.90 -0.73 -3.78
C THR A 134 -2.54 -1.24 -3.31
N LEU A 135 -2.03 -0.73 -2.18
CA LEU A 135 -0.79 -1.22 -1.58
C LEU A 135 -0.89 -2.69 -1.21
N LEU A 136 -1.97 -3.10 -0.53
CA LEU A 136 -2.19 -4.48 -0.12
C LEU A 136 -2.33 -5.40 -1.34
N ASP A 137 -3.07 -4.97 -2.37
CA ASP A 137 -3.22 -5.72 -3.62
C ASP A 137 -1.90 -5.90 -4.38
N ASN A 138 -1.05 -4.87 -4.40
CA ASN A 138 0.27 -4.95 -5.01
C ASN A 138 1.24 -5.82 -4.21
N ARG A 139 1.18 -5.74 -2.88
CA ARG A 139 1.95 -6.59 -1.97
C ARG A 139 1.58 -8.06 -2.18
N GLU A 140 0.30 -8.37 -2.27
CA GLU A 140 -0.17 -9.74 -2.54
C GLU A 140 0.22 -10.21 -3.96
N TRP A 141 0.16 -9.31 -4.94
CA TRP A 141 0.65 -9.61 -6.29
C TRP A 141 2.14 -10.01 -6.31
N TRP A 142 2.99 -9.36 -5.50
CA TRP A 142 4.39 -9.75 -5.33
C TRP A 142 4.53 -11.08 -4.60
N ASN A 143 3.68 -11.33 -3.58
CA ASN A 143 3.69 -12.56 -2.81
C ASN A 143 3.43 -13.80 -3.69
N GLN A 144 2.56 -13.66 -4.69
CA GLN A 144 2.22 -14.70 -5.67
C GLN A 144 3.29 -14.95 -6.73
N ARG A 145 4.34 -14.11 -6.82
CA ARG A 145 5.45 -14.34 -7.77
C ARG A 145 6.36 -15.46 -7.30
N GLU A 146 7.02 -16.11 -8.25
CA GLU A 146 8.10 -17.02 -7.95
C GLU A 146 9.29 -16.28 -7.31
N ASP A 147 10.01 -16.95 -6.42
CA ASP A 147 11.18 -16.37 -5.74
C ASP A 147 12.33 -16.03 -6.70
N ASN A 148 12.36 -16.67 -7.87
CA ASN A 148 13.33 -16.44 -8.94
C ASN A 148 12.98 -15.26 -9.86
N PHE A 149 11.83 -14.58 -9.67
CA PHE A 149 11.37 -13.51 -10.55
C PHE A 149 12.43 -12.40 -10.68
N LYS A 150 12.86 -12.16 -11.92
CA LYS A 150 13.98 -11.26 -12.25
C LYS A 150 13.49 -9.88 -12.68
N HIS A 151 14.34 -8.89 -12.43
CA HIS A 151 14.13 -7.51 -12.86
C HIS A 151 13.86 -7.39 -14.37
N SER A 152 14.55 -8.19 -15.22
CA SER A 152 14.32 -8.22 -16.67
C SER A 152 12.89 -8.59 -17.09
N GLN A 153 12.14 -9.29 -16.24
CA GLN A 153 10.76 -9.69 -16.52
C GLN A 153 9.76 -8.54 -16.31
N ILE A 154 10.11 -7.50 -15.55
CA ILE A 154 9.21 -6.38 -15.25
C ILE A 154 8.71 -5.72 -16.54
N LYS A 155 9.61 -5.46 -17.50
CA LYS A 155 9.26 -4.79 -18.76
C LYS A 155 8.25 -5.58 -19.59
N GLY A 156 8.28 -6.92 -19.52
CA GLY A 156 7.29 -7.79 -20.14
C GLY A 156 5.93 -7.61 -19.48
N VAL A 157 5.86 -7.77 -18.16
CA VAL A 157 4.62 -7.61 -17.39
C VAL A 157 3.98 -6.22 -17.60
N VAL A 158 4.79 -5.16 -17.66
CA VAL A 158 4.29 -3.79 -17.90
C VAL A 158 3.66 -3.66 -19.30
N LYS A 159 4.22 -4.33 -20.32
CA LYS A 159 3.65 -4.33 -21.67
C LYS A 159 2.32 -5.07 -21.71
N ASP A 160 2.23 -6.22 -21.06
CA ASP A 160 1.00 -7.03 -21.01
C ASP A 160 -0.13 -6.23 -20.34
N LEU A 161 0.15 -5.62 -19.18
CA LEU A 161 -0.82 -4.75 -18.48
C LEU A 161 -1.27 -3.54 -19.32
N GLN A 162 -0.37 -2.96 -20.11
CA GLN A 162 -0.71 -1.83 -20.99
C GLN A 162 -1.62 -2.28 -22.14
N GLN A 163 -1.40 -3.47 -22.69
CA GLN A 163 -2.24 -4.04 -23.74
C GLN A 163 -3.64 -4.35 -23.22
N ASP A 164 -3.75 -4.97 -22.05
CA ASP A 164 -5.04 -5.27 -21.40
C ASP A 164 -5.86 -4.00 -21.15
N ALA A 165 -5.20 -2.94 -20.66
CA ALA A 165 -5.85 -1.64 -20.45
C ALA A 165 -6.36 -1.00 -21.75
N ASN A 166 -5.61 -1.14 -22.85
CA ASN A 166 -6.01 -0.62 -24.16
C ASN A 166 -7.22 -1.38 -24.72
N VAL A 167 -7.26 -2.71 -24.57
CA VAL A 167 -8.39 -3.54 -24.98
C VAL A 167 -9.65 -3.18 -24.19
N ALA A 168 -9.54 -3.07 -22.86
CA ALA A 168 -10.67 -2.68 -22.00
C ALA A 168 -11.23 -1.30 -22.39
N SER A 169 -10.35 -0.33 -22.67
CA SER A 169 -10.73 1.02 -23.09
C SER A 169 -11.43 1.01 -24.47
N GLY A 170 -10.94 0.21 -25.42
CA GLY A 170 -11.56 0.04 -26.74
C GLY A 170 -12.95 -0.59 -26.69
N LEU A 171 -13.17 -1.56 -25.80
CA LEU A 171 -14.48 -2.19 -25.58
C LEU A 171 -15.50 -1.21 -24.98
N LEU A 172 -15.07 -0.34 -24.07
CA LEU A 172 -15.92 0.71 -23.49
C LEU A 172 -16.32 1.75 -24.56
N SER A 173 -15.38 2.17 -25.40
CA SER A 173 -15.65 3.06 -26.55
C SER A 173 -16.71 2.47 -27.49
N HIS A 174 -16.61 1.19 -27.84
CA HIS A 174 -17.54 0.56 -28.79
C HIS A 174 -18.97 0.42 -28.24
N LYS A 175 -19.16 0.23 -26.91
CA LYS A 175 -20.49 0.18 -26.29
C LYS A 175 -21.22 1.52 -26.27
N THR A 176 -20.52 2.66 -26.33
CA THR A 176 -21.14 3.99 -26.36
C THR A 176 -21.68 4.41 -27.73
N SER A 177 -21.28 3.73 -28.81
CA SER A 177 -21.67 4.07 -30.20
C SER A 177 -22.93 3.33 -30.72
N GLY A 178 -23.50 2.40 -29.94
CA GLY A 178 -24.61 1.53 -30.38
C GLY A 178 -26.03 1.97 -29.97
N GLY A 179 -26.18 3.08 -29.24
CA GLY A 179 -27.49 3.58 -28.77
C GLY A 179 -28.17 4.48 -29.81
N SER A 180 -28.80 3.87 -30.82
CA SER A 180 -29.61 4.57 -31.82
C SER A 180 -30.75 5.35 -31.17
N SER A 181 -30.78 6.65 -31.46
CA SER A 181 -31.76 7.63 -31.02
C SER A 181 -33.11 7.33 -31.68
N ARG A 182 -34.10 6.89 -30.90
CA ARG A 182 -35.51 7.06 -31.26
C ARG A 182 -36.10 8.08 -30.32
N GLY A 183 -36.28 9.28 -30.86
CA GLY A 183 -37.00 10.36 -30.19
C GLY A 183 -38.44 9.97 -29.91
N LEU A 184 -38.98 10.52 -28.82
CA LEU A 184 -40.40 10.74 -28.69
C LEU A 184 -40.63 12.06 -27.95
N SER A 185 -41.61 12.77 -28.48
CA SER A 185 -41.92 14.18 -28.36
C SER A 185 -42.42 14.65 -27.00
N MET A 186 -42.18 15.95 -26.75
CA MET A 186 -42.91 16.77 -25.78
C MET A 186 -44.43 16.60 -25.93
N VAL A 187 -45.11 16.41 -24.80
CA VAL A 187 -46.51 16.82 -24.60
C VAL A 187 -46.58 17.55 -23.25
N ARG A 188 -47.20 18.73 -23.29
CA ARG A 188 -47.55 19.62 -22.17
C ARG A 188 -49.02 19.42 -21.81
N GLU A 189 -49.43 19.97 -20.67
CA GLU A 189 -50.76 20.00 -20.02
C GLU A 189 -50.98 18.85 -19.01
N GLY A 190 -51.57 19.03 -17.82
CA GLY A 190 -52.19 20.18 -17.14
C GLY A 190 -52.93 19.66 -15.89
N ASP A 191 -52.80 20.39 -14.78
CA ASP A 191 -53.67 20.58 -13.61
C ASP A 191 -54.46 19.44 -12.88
N GLY A 192 -54.53 19.55 -11.54
CA GLY A 192 -55.68 19.08 -10.75
C GLY A 192 -55.49 17.94 -9.72
N GLY A 193 -55.37 18.29 -8.43
CA GLY A 193 -56.28 17.80 -7.37
C GLY A 193 -56.00 16.51 -6.57
N THR A 194 -55.84 16.71 -5.25
CA THR A 194 -56.36 15.91 -4.10
C THR A 194 -55.68 14.62 -3.57
N ARG A 195 -55.18 14.76 -2.33
CA ARG A 195 -55.36 13.93 -1.10
C ARG A 195 -54.80 12.48 -1.01
N ALA A 196 -53.96 12.27 0.01
CA ALA A 196 -53.42 11.01 0.60
C ALA A 196 -54.53 10.05 1.12
N PRO A 197 -54.28 8.77 1.57
CA PRO A 197 -53.06 8.25 2.21
C PRO A 197 -52.64 6.75 2.02
N VAL A 198 -51.43 6.43 2.52
CA VAL A 198 -50.92 5.20 3.19
C VAL A 198 -51.16 3.80 2.57
N SER A 199 -50.06 3.10 2.26
CA SER A 199 -49.85 1.69 2.66
C SER A 199 -48.38 1.28 2.58
N GLN A 200 -47.87 0.75 3.68
CA GLN A 200 -46.58 0.06 3.82
C GLN A 200 -46.52 -1.16 2.89
N THR A 201 -45.34 -1.41 2.31
CA THR A 201 -44.89 -2.77 1.98
C THR A 201 -43.40 -2.86 2.24
N ASP A 202 -43.05 -3.74 3.17
CA ASP A 202 -41.71 -4.23 3.44
C ASP A 202 -41.10 -4.92 2.20
N SER A 203 -39.80 -4.76 2.01
CA SER A 203 -38.97 -5.80 1.41
C SER A 203 -37.51 -5.61 1.82
N ASP A 204 -37.07 -6.54 2.67
CA ASP A 204 -35.71 -6.86 3.06
C ASP A 204 -34.72 -6.91 1.88
N GLY A 205 -33.49 -6.46 2.12
CA GLY A 205 -32.35 -6.78 1.25
C GLY A 205 -31.08 -6.02 1.61
N GLY A 206 -30.12 -6.70 2.26
CA GLY A 206 -28.77 -6.16 2.40
C GLY A 206 -27.91 -6.86 3.45
N GLY A 207 -27.43 -8.06 3.12
CA GLY A 207 -26.45 -8.78 3.94
C GLY A 207 -25.09 -8.09 3.97
N SER A 208 -24.63 -7.74 5.17
CA SER A 208 -23.26 -7.29 5.43
C SER A 208 -22.38 -8.48 5.76
N HIS A 209 -21.50 -8.88 4.83
CA HIS A 209 -20.41 -9.80 5.11
C HIS A 209 -19.28 -9.08 5.85
N LYS A 210 -19.20 -9.34 7.15
CA LYS A 210 -18.13 -8.94 8.07
C LYS A 210 -16.89 -9.81 7.79
N LEU A 211 -15.79 -9.21 7.32
CA LEU A 211 -14.49 -9.86 7.24
C LEU A 211 -13.74 -9.64 8.56
N GLU A 212 -13.66 -10.68 9.40
CA GLU A 212 -12.83 -10.71 10.60
C GLU A 212 -11.40 -11.10 10.25
N LEU A 213 -10.45 -10.22 10.54
CA LEU A 213 -9.01 -10.45 10.48
C LEU A 213 -8.56 -11.24 11.71
N VAL A 214 -8.13 -12.49 11.51
CA VAL A 214 -7.55 -13.34 12.55
C VAL A 214 -6.06 -12.99 12.72
N VAL A 215 -5.73 -12.35 13.84
CA VAL A 215 -4.35 -12.20 14.32
C VAL A 215 -3.93 -13.50 15.00
N LYS A 216 -2.94 -14.20 14.45
CA LYS A 216 -2.28 -15.33 15.13
C LYS A 216 -1.09 -14.81 15.93
N GLU A 217 -1.28 -14.66 17.24
CA GLU A 217 -0.18 -14.57 18.21
C GLU A 217 0.54 -15.93 18.27
N THR A 218 1.86 -15.92 18.06
CA THR A 218 2.71 -17.08 18.34
C THR A 218 3.23 -16.92 19.77
N LYS A 219 2.70 -17.72 20.71
CA LYS A 219 3.23 -17.81 22.07
C LYS A 219 4.54 -18.60 22.06
N GLU A 220 5.62 -17.94 22.51
CA GLU A 220 6.83 -18.60 22.96
C GLU A 220 6.52 -19.45 24.21
N THR A 221 6.80 -20.75 24.15
CA THR A 221 6.85 -21.60 25.35
C THR A 221 8.30 -21.74 25.79
N ASN A 222 8.64 -21.03 26.86
CA ASN A 222 9.82 -21.28 27.68
C ASN A 222 9.45 -22.31 28.78
N LYS A 223 10.04 -23.51 28.71
CA LYS A 223 10.27 -24.44 29.83
C LYS A 223 11.63 -25.07 29.51
N GLY A 224 12.69 -24.90 30.31
CA GLY A 224 12.73 -25.05 31.76
C GLY A 224 13.30 -26.44 32.03
N GLY A 225 14.57 -26.47 32.45
CA GLY A 225 15.45 -27.64 32.44
C GLY A 225 15.09 -28.79 33.39
N GLY A 226 15.83 -29.87 33.24
CA GLY A 226 15.92 -30.96 34.22
C GLY A 226 16.18 -32.32 33.57
N GLU A 227 17.45 -32.68 33.35
CA GLU A 227 17.86 -34.08 33.35
C GLU A 227 19.19 -34.20 34.10
N GLU A 228 19.11 -34.83 35.28
CA GLU A 228 20.23 -35.37 36.05
C GLU A 228 20.61 -36.76 35.50
N GLY A 229 21.90 -37.06 35.48
CA GLY A 229 22.42 -38.43 35.35
C GLY A 229 23.96 -38.47 35.40
N PRO A 230 24.58 -39.48 36.06
CA PRO A 230 25.74 -39.26 36.91
C PRO A 230 27.05 -39.91 36.40
N THR A 231 28.11 -39.75 37.21
CA THR A 231 29.27 -40.65 37.46
C THR A 231 30.69 -40.21 37.06
N THR A 232 31.52 -40.01 38.12
CA THR A 232 32.94 -40.44 38.30
C THR A 232 34.02 -39.77 37.45
N ALA A 233 35.25 -39.48 37.88
CA ALA A 233 36.08 -40.00 38.97
C ALA A 233 37.20 -39.01 39.37
N THR A 234 37.88 -39.41 40.43
CA THR A 234 38.85 -38.78 41.33
C THR A 234 40.31 -38.71 40.80
N THR A 235 41.05 -37.67 41.24
CA THR A 235 42.51 -37.58 41.56
C THR A 235 43.57 -37.73 40.45
N PRO A 236 44.85 -37.32 40.67
CA PRO A 236 45.48 -36.75 41.89
C PRO A 236 45.54 -35.22 41.94
#